data_AF-A0A2R5FV19-F1
#
_entry.id   AF-A0A2R5FV19-F1
#
_cell.length_a   1.000
_cell.length_b   1.000
_cell.length_c   1.000
_cell.angle_alpha   90.00
_cell.angle_beta   90.00
_cell.angle_gamma   90.00
#
_symmetry.space_group_name_H-M   'P 1'
#
loop_
_entity.id
_entity.type
_entity.pdbx_description
1 polymer ?
#
loop_
_entity_poly.entity_id
_entity_poly.type
_entity_poly.pdbx_seq_one_letter_code
_entity_poly.pdbx_strand_id
1 'polypeptide(L)'
;MPEQFPLIEVPLDAPEADEDLGTKEKFWFRHQDLGRCLFKKARPNTGEDWAEKIAAELCELLGLPHADYELAVYNDDNGIISPSFLPSQKGGILTLGNEILARIVSNYPQDSKDLSR
;
A
#
# COMPACT_ATOMS: atom_id res chain seq x y z
N MET A 1 8.78 1.73 -28.72
CA MET A 1 8.91 0.84 -27.55
C MET A 1 7.76 1.16 -26.62
N PRO A 2 7.19 0.21 -25.85
CA PRO A 2 6.22 0.56 -24.83
C PRO A 2 6.86 1.51 -23.83
N GLU A 3 6.08 2.47 -23.35
CA GLU A 3 6.47 3.35 -22.26
C GLU A 3 6.68 2.52 -20.99
N GLN A 4 7.76 2.76 -20.27
CA GLN A 4 8.09 2.03 -19.05
C GLN A 4 7.52 2.79 -17.85
N PHE A 5 7.06 2.06 -16.83
CA PHE A 5 6.66 2.68 -15.58
C PHE A 5 7.87 3.33 -14.89
N PRO A 6 7.68 4.50 -14.25
CA PRO A 6 8.74 5.14 -13.50
C PRO A 6 9.16 4.27 -12.31
N LEU A 7 10.45 4.35 -11.97
CA LEU A 7 11.01 3.73 -10.77
C LEU A 7 11.49 4.85 -9.83
N ILE A 8 10.87 4.94 -8.66
CA ILE A 8 11.14 6.01 -7.70
C ILE A 8 12.17 5.54 -6.66
N GLU A 9 13.25 6.29 -6.51
CA GLU A 9 14.23 6.05 -5.46
C GLU A 9 13.79 6.73 -4.16
N VAL A 10 13.64 5.94 -3.09
CA VAL A 10 13.28 6.44 -1.76
C VAL A 10 14.57 6.73 -0.99
N PRO A 11 14.80 7.98 -0.52
CA PRO A 11 16.01 8.33 0.23
C PRO A 11 16.16 7.51 1.52
N LEU A 12 17.40 7.20 1.91
CA LEU A 12 17.69 6.40 3.10
C LEU A 12 17.18 7.04 4.41
N ASP A 13 17.15 8.37 4.46
CA ASP A 13 16.67 9.19 5.57
C ASP A 13 15.18 9.55 5.48
N ALA A 14 14.46 9.03 4.47
CA ALA A 14 13.04 9.30 4.29
C ALA A 14 12.09 8.69 5.34
N PRO A 15 12.31 7.50 5.92
CA PRO A 15 11.35 6.90 6.84
C PRO A 15 10.99 7.82 8.02
N GLU A 16 9.70 8.12 8.19
CA GLU A 16 9.19 9.00 9.25
C GLU A 16 8.45 8.24 10.36
N ALA A 17 7.76 7.14 10.00
CA ALA A 17 6.99 6.34 10.95
C ALA A 17 6.76 4.92 10.43
N ASP A 18 6.74 3.94 11.33
CA ASP A 18 6.37 2.57 11.02
C ASP A 18 4.86 2.41 10.78
N GLU A 19 4.49 1.34 10.09
CA GLU A 19 3.10 0.99 9.79
C GLU A 19 2.92 -0.51 10.05
N ASP A 20 2.20 -0.85 11.12
CA ASP A 20 2.15 -2.22 11.64
C ASP A 20 1.10 -3.11 10.97
N LEU A 21 0.18 -2.56 10.16
CA LEU A 21 -0.99 -3.31 9.68
C LEU A 21 -0.70 -4.63 8.93
N GLY A 22 -0.35 -4.70 7.65
CA GLY A 22 -0.06 -6.00 7.01
C GLY A 22 1.21 -6.71 7.53
N THR A 23 1.54 -7.88 6.96
CA THR A 23 2.76 -8.65 7.30
C THR A 23 4.04 -8.18 6.59
N LYS A 24 3.95 -7.19 5.69
CA LYS A 24 5.11 -6.69 4.93
C LYS A 24 5.81 -5.59 5.73
N GLU A 25 7.12 -5.51 5.59
CA GLU A 25 7.91 -4.36 6.03
C GLU A 25 7.44 -3.11 5.25
N LYS A 26 7.05 -2.08 5.99
CA LYS A 26 6.48 -0.86 5.41
C LYS A 26 6.61 0.32 6.37
N PHE A 27 6.82 1.49 5.80
CA PHE A 27 6.98 2.73 6.54
C PHE A 27 6.35 3.90 5.78
N TRP A 28 5.88 4.89 6.54
CA TRP A 28 5.41 6.16 6.03
C TRP A 28 6.58 7.12 5.83
N PHE A 29 6.53 7.92 4.77
CA PHE A 29 7.45 9.03 4.50
C PHE A 29 6.75 10.15 3.72
N ARG A 30 7.39 11.30 3.57
CA ARG A 30 6.93 12.39 2.69
C ARG A 30 7.72 12.44 1.39
N HIS A 31 7.02 12.18 0.29
CA HIS A 31 7.51 12.47 -1.05
C HIS A 31 7.28 13.94 -1.39
N GLN A 32 8.21 14.56 -2.11
CA GLN A 32 8.15 15.99 -2.46
C GLN A 32 6.87 16.34 -3.25
N ASP A 33 6.53 15.53 -4.25
CA ASP A 33 5.38 15.80 -5.13
C ASP A 33 4.09 15.05 -4.76
N LEU A 34 4.20 13.87 -4.15
CA LEU A 34 3.06 12.98 -3.86
C LEU A 34 2.57 13.11 -2.41
N GLY A 35 3.28 13.89 -1.58
CA GLY A 35 2.95 14.07 -0.17
C GLY A 35 3.21 12.79 0.64
N ARG A 36 2.34 12.50 1.61
CA ARG A 36 2.53 11.37 2.52
C ARG A 36 2.33 10.05 1.77
N CYS A 37 3.35 9.22 1.71
CA CYS A 37 3.38 7.95 0.99
C CYS A 37 3.72 6.79 1.93
N LEU A 38 3.20 5.60 1.63
CA LEU A 38 3.57 4.35 2.27
C LEU A 38 4.49 3.57 1.34
N PHE A 39 5.75 3.36 1.73
CA PHE A 39 6.60 2.38 1.07
C PHE A 39 6.22 0.97 1.55
N LYS A 40 6.09 0.02 0.64
CA LYS A 40 5.92 -1.41 0.97
C LYS A 40 7.00 -2.21 0.26
N LYS A 41 7.87 -2.85 1.05
CA LYS A 41 8.92 -3.72 0.53
C LYS A 41 8.31 -4.94 -0.14
N ALA A 42 8.77 -5.27 -1.34
CA ALA A 42 8.43 -6.49 -2.02
C ALA A 42 9.21 -7.66 -1.43
N ARG A 43 8.57 -8.83 -1.34
CA ARG A 43 9.30 -10.05 -1.00
C ARG A 43 10.15 -10.50 -2.19
N PRO A 44 11.41 -10.90 -1.98
CA PRO A 44 12.27 -11.36 -3.07
C PRO A 44 11.61 -12.49 -3.89
N ASN A 45 11.72 -12.41 -5.21
CA ASN A 45 11.23 -13.42 -6.17
C ASN A 45 9.71 -13.70 -6.14
N THR A 46 8.90 -12.75 -5.67
CA THR A 46 7.42 -12.90 -5.66
C THR A 46 6.70 -12.10 -6.74
N GLY A 47 7.31 -11.00 -7.22
CA GLY A 47 6.67 -10.08 -8.17
C GLY A 47 5.51 -9.29 -7.57
N GLU A 48 5.41 -9.22 -6.23
CA GLU A 48 4.33 -8.51 -5.52
C GLU A 48 4.26 -7.02 -5.89
N ASP A 49 5.39 -6.36 -6.14
CA ASP A 49 5.48 -4.95 -6.56
C ASP A 49 4.85 -4.71 -7.94
N TRP A 50 5.25 -5.49 -8.94
CA TRP A 50 4.69 -5.37 -10.29
C TRP A 50 3.22 -5.77 -10.33
N ALA A 51 2.82 -6.78 -9.54
CA ALA A 51 1.42 -7.19 -9.45
C ALA A 51 0.53 -6.07 -8.89
N GLU A 52 0.97 -5.35 -7.85
CA GLU A 52 0.24 -4.21 -7.28
C GLU A 52 0.15 -3.06 -8.29
N LYS A 53 1.25 -2.70 -8.97
CA LYS A 53 1.24 -1.66 -10.02
C LYS A 53 0.28 -2.03 -11.15
N ILE A 54 0.38 -3.25 -11.70
CA ILE A 54 -0.49 -3.70 -12.80
C ILE A 54 -1.96 -3.72 -12.38
N ALA A 55 -2.27 -4.16 -11.15
CA ALA A 55 -3.63 -4.15 -10.64
C ALA A 55 -4.19 -2.72 -10.53
N ALA A 56 -3.36 -1.75 -10.12
CA ALA A 56 -3.74 -0.34 -10.05
C ALA A 56 -4.07 0.21 -11.44
N GLU A 57 -3.18 0.02 -12.41
CA GLU A 57 -3.37 0.44 -13.80
C GLU A 57 -4.62 -0.19 -14.43
N LEU A 58 -4.88 -1.47 -14.13
CA LEU A 58 -6.10 -2.12 -14.58
C LEU A 58 -7.35 -1.51 -13.96
N CYS A 59 -7.32 -1.17 -12.66
CA CYS A 59 -8.44 -0.49 -12.00
C CYS A 59 -8.71 0.89 -12.62
N GLU A 60 -7.66 1.65 -12.96
CA GLU A 60 -7.77 2.94 -13.63
C GLU A 60 -8.47 2.79 -15.00
N LEU A 61 -8.03 1.82 -15.81
CA LEU A 61 -8.65 1.53 -17.12
C LEU A 61 -10.13 1.11 -17.00
N LEU A 62 -10.51 0.51 -15.87
CA LEU A 62 -11.89 0.13 -15.57
C LEU A 62 -12.71 1.25 -14.91
N GLY A 63 -12.09 2.38 -14.56
CA GLY A 63 -12.74 3.48 -13.84
C GLY A 63 -13.16 3.11 -12.42
N LEU A 64 -12.44 2.19 -11.77
CA LEU A 64 -12.72 1.76 -10.40
C LEU A 64 -11.92 2.61 -9.40
N PRO A 65 -12.50 3.07 -8.28
CA PRO A 65 -11.73 3.72 -7.23
C PRO A 65 -10.66 2.76 -6.69
N HIS A 66 -9.39 3.20 -6.72
CA HIS A 66 -8.27 2.44 -6.20
C HIS A 66 -7.25 3.36 -5.52
N ALA A 67 -6.28 2.76 -4.83
CA ALA A 67 -5.10 3.47 -4.35
C ALA A 67 -4.06 3.55 -5.48
N ASP A 68 -3.32 4.64 -5.55
CA ASP A 68 -2.23 4.77 -6.51
C ASP A 68 -1.01 3.99 -6.03
N TYR A 69 -0.26 3.46 -6.99
CA TYR A 69 0.96 2.71 -6.77
C TYR A 69 2.01 3.09 -7.81
N GLU A 70 3.23 3.33 -7.35
CA GLU A 70 4.41 3.49 -8.21
C GLU A 70 5.49 2.51 -7.78
N LEU A 71 6.27 2.02 -8.76
CA LEU A 71 7.42 1.16 -8.46
C LEU A 71 8.48 1.97 -7.74
N ALA A 72 9.15 1.34 -6.76
CA ALA A 72 10.15 2.04 -5.98
C ALA A 72 11.31 1.12 -5.54
N VAL A 73 12.44 1.77 -5.22
CA VAL A 73 13.60 1.13 -4.60
C VAL A 73 13.96 1.90 -3.32
N TYR A 74 14.20 1.18 -2.24
CA TYR A 74 14.72 1.72 -0.99
C TYR A 74 15.88 0.83 -0.52
N ASN A 75 17.08 1.40 -0.36
CA ASN A 75 18.24 0.65 0.13
C ASN A 75 18.49 -0.68 -0.63
N ASP A 76 18.50 -0.62 -1.96
CA ASP A 76 18.59 -1.78 -2.88
C ASP A 76 17.43 -2.79 -2.83
N ASP A 77 16.43 -2.57 -1.99
CA ASP A 77 15.22 -3.39 -1.93
C ASP A 77 14.12 -2.84 -2.84
N ASN A 78 13.58 -3.71 -3.70
CA ASN A 78 12.43 -3.38 -4.53
C ASN A 78 11.14 -3.29 -3.69
N GLY A 79 10.22 -2.45 -4.13
CA GLY A 79 8.91 -2.29 -3.53
C GLY A 79 8.01 -1.40 -4.35
N ILE A 80 6.99 -0.88 -3.68
CA ILE A 80 6.13 0.17 -4.22
C ILE A 80 6.04 1.32 -3.23
N ILE A 81 5.62 2.48 -3.73
CA ILE A 81 5.07 3.55 -2.90
C ILE A 81 3.60 3.73 -3.22
N SER A 82 2.81 4.06 -2.20
CA SER A 82 1.40 4.38 -2.35
C SER A 82 1.07 5.69 -1.64
N PRO A 83 0.70 6.75 -2.37
CA PRO A 83 0.23 8.00 -1.78
C PRO A 83 -0.98 7.78 -0.88
N SER A 84 -1.02 8.48 0.25
CA SER A 84 -2.16 8.43 1.16
C SER A 84 -3.36 9.12 0.52
N PHE A 85 -4.44 8.37 0.32
CA PHE A 85 -5.74 8.88 -0.12
C PHE A 85 -6.62 9.36 1.05
N LEU A 86 -6.09 9.43 2.28
CA LEU A 86 -6.86 9.91 3.42
C LEU A 86 -7.03 11.44 3.37
N PRO A 87 -8.23 11.97 3.68
CA PRO A 87 -8.46 13.41 3.71
C PRO A 87 -7.55 14.14 4.70
N SER A 88 -6.58 14.90 4.17
CA SER A 88 -5.57 15.63 4.95
C SER A 88 -6.17 16.72 5.85
N GLN A 89 -7.28 17.32 5.44
CA GLN A 89 -7.90 18.45 6.15
C GLN A 89 -8.87 18.03 7.27
N LYS A 90 -9.33 16.78 7.29
CA LYS A 90 -10.42 16.33 8.18
C LYS A 90 -10.03 15.22 9.15
N GLY A 91 -8.76 14.78 9.14
CA GLY A 91 -8.29 13.69 9.99
C GLY A 91 -9.03 12.38 9.69
N GLY A 92 -9.12 12.02 8.40
CA GLY A 92 -9.76 10.77 8.00
C GLY A 92 -9.06 9.56 8.61
N ILE A 93 -9.84 8.57 9.04
CA ILE A 93 -9.34 7.30 9.57
C ILE A 93 -9.75 6.20 8.60
N LEU A 94 -8.84 5.25 8.36
CA LEU A 94 -9.15 4.02 7.62
C LEU A 94 -9.74 3.00 8.61
N THR A 95 -10.98 2.56 8.37
CA THR A 95 -11.56 1.40 9.05
C THR A 95 -11.61 0.25 8.06
N LEU A 96 -11.04 -0.90 8.43
CA LEU A 96 -10.95 -2.04 7.53
C LEU A 96 -12.30 -2.75 7.37
N GLY A 97 -12.52 -3.36 6.21
CA GLY A 97 -13.76 -4.07 5.91
C GLY A 97 -14.06 -5.20 6.90
N ASN A 98 -13.03 -5.94 7.34
CA ASN A 98 -13.19 -6.98 8.36
C ASN A 98 -13.64 -6.44 9.72
N GLU A 99 -13.20 -5.24 10.13
CA GLU A 99 -13.68 -4.59 11.36
C GLU A 99 -15.16 -4.21 11.26
N ILE A 100 -15.58 -3.73 10.09
CA ILE A 100 -16.98 -3.41 9.82
C ILE A 100 -17.83 -4.69 9.86
N LEU A 101 -17.39 -5.75 9.16
CA LEU A 101 -18.10 -7.01 9.08
C LEU A 101 -18.21 -7.71 10.43
N ALA A 102 -17.14 -7.70 11.24
CA ALA A 102 -17.13 -8.26 12.60
C ALA A 102 -18.21 -7.66 13.51
N ARG A 103 -18.62 -6.41 13.25
CA ARG A 103 -19.66 -5.72 14.03
C ARG A 103 -21.09 -6.01 13.57
N ILE A 104 -21.28 -6.40 12.31
CA ILE A 104 -22.61 -6.50 11.69
C ILE A 104 -23.03 -7.96 11.48
N VAL A 105 -22.07 -8.85 11.22
CA VAL A 105 -22.34 -10.26 10.90
C VAL A 105 -22.04 -11.11 12.13
N SER A 106 -23.09 -11.71 12.72
CA SER A 106 -23.04 -12.39 14.02
C SER A 106 -22.02 -13.52 14.14
N ASN A 107 -21.66 -14.17 13.02
CA ASN A 107 -20.72 -15.29 12.97
C ASN A 107 -19.43 -14.93 12.19
N TYR A 108 -19.12 -13.64 12.04
CA TYR A 108 -17.90 -13.23 11.35
C TYR A 108 -16.67 -13.50 12.25
N PRO A 109 -15.56 -14.04 11.69
CA PRO A 109 -14.34 -14.27 12.46
C PRO A 109 -13.83 -12.99 13.12
N GLN A 110 -13.67 -13.00 14.44
CA GLN A 110 -13.21 -11.83 15.20
C GLN A 110 -11.68 -11.77 15.33
N ASP A 111 -11.00 -12.87 15.04
CA ASP A 111 -9.54 -13.00 15.12
C ASP A 111 -8.96 -13.51 13.80
N SER A 112 -7.90 -12.88 13.31
CA SER A 112 -7.19 -13.31 12.09
C SER A 112 -6.52 -14.68 12.23
N LYS A 113 -6.34 -15.17 13.46
CA LYS A 113 -5.83 -16.52 13.78
C LYS A 113 -6.85 -17.65 13.59
N ASP A 114 -8.14 -17.33 13.47
CA ASP A 114 -9.19 -18.33 13.33
C ASP A 114 -9.38 -18.82 11.88
N LEU A 115 -8.74 -18.15 10.92
CA LEU A 115 -8.77 -18.48 9.49
C LEU A 115 -7.66 -19.45 9.05
N SER A 116 -6.77 -19.86 9.97
CA SER A 116 -5.66 -20.78 9.68
C SER A 116 -5.92 -22.22 10.15
N ARG A 117 -7.18 -22.68 10.14
CA ARG A 117 -7.55 -24.07 10.42
C ARG A 117 -8.16 -24.75 9.21
#